data_AF-A0A960VQ37-F1
#
_entry.id   AF-A0A960VQ37-F1
#
_cell.length_a   1.000
_cell.length_b   1.000
_cell.length_c   1.000
_cell.angle_alpha   90.00
_cell.angle_beta   90.00
_cell.angle_gamma   90.00
#
_symmetry.space_group_name_H-M   'P 1'
#
loop_
_entity.id
_entity.type
_entity.pdbx_description
1 polymer ?
#
loop_
_entity_poly.entity_id
_entity_poly.type
_entity_poly.pdbx_seq_one_letter_code
_entity_poly.pdbx_strand_id
1 'polypeptide(L)'
;LGIVGLILAVLVSYMLGRRLSKRLETLHAGARAFTAGQLGHRLPVRHRDPIGRLQEAFNQMAETLQSKEADIQRHIDRLNESVNDAQAANRAKTEFLANMSHEIRTPINGVLGMTELLLHNGLDEESERFARAIESSGRTLLAVCNDILDLSRIEAGQLDLDLIPIDLRELVEDMGEM
;
A
#
# COMPACT_ATOMS: atom_id res chain seq x y z
N LEU A 1 56.55 47.56 31.26
CA LEU A 1 55.09 47.42 31.05
C LEU A 1 54.73 46.87 29.67
N GLY A 2 55.33 47.33 28.55
CA GLY A 2 54.95 46.89 27.19
C GLY A 2 55.17 45.40 26.85
N ILE A 3 56.33 44.81 27.20
CA ILE A 3 56.65 43.41 26.86
C ILE A 3 55.74 42.41 27.60
N VAL A 4 55.44 42.66 28.88
CA VAL A 4 54.55 41.82 29.68
C VAL A 4 53.13 41.83 29.12
N GLY A 5 52.63 43.00 28.69
CA GLY A 5 51.33 43.12 28.03
C GLY A 5 51.27 42.35 26.71
N LEU A 6 52.33 42.38 25.91
CA LEU A 6 52.43 41.63 24.65
C LEU A 6 52.39 40.12 24.89
N ILE A 7 53.16 39.63 25.86
CA ILE A 7 53.18 38.20 26.22
C ILE A 7 51.79 37.76 26.69
N LEU A 8 51.12 38.57 27.52
CA LEU A 8 49.79 38.26 28.03
C LEU A 8 48.73 38.24 26.92
N ALA A 9 48.79 39.18 25.96
CA ALA A 9 47.91 39.21 24.81
C ALA A 9 48.09 37.98 23.91
N VAL A 10 49.34 37.58 23.62
CA VAL A 10 49.65 36.37 22.85
C VAL A 10 49.14 35.12 23.57
N LEU A 11 49.36 35.03 24.89
CA LEU A 11 48.93 33.88 25.69
C LEU A 11 47.40 33.77 25.73
N VAL A 12 46.68 34.88 25.89
CA VAL A 12 45.22 34.93 25.81
C VAL A 12 44.73 34.55 24.41
N SER A 13 45.31 35.10 23.35
CA SER A 13 44.97 34.74 21.96
C SER A 13 45.16 33.25 21.70
N TYR A 14 46.28 32.69 22.16
CA TYR A 14 46.59 31.28 22.02
C TYR A 14 45.63 30.38 22.80
N MET A 15 45.32 30.75 24.05
CA MET A 15 44.34 30.03 24.87
C MET A 15 42.95 30.07 24.23
N LEU A 16 42.53 31.22 23.71
CA LEU A 16 41.22 31.37 23.07
C LEU A 16 41.14 30.58 21.75
N GLY A 17 42.20 30.63 20.93
CA GLY A 17 42.30 29.85 19.69
C GLY A 17 42.25 28.34 19.95
N ARG A 18 43.02 27.85 20.93
CA ARG A 18 42.98 26.43 21.33
C ARG A 18 41.61 26.01 21.87
N ARG A 19 40.94 26.87 22.67
CA ARG A 19 39.59 26.58 23.17
C ARG A 19 38.57 26.50 22.04
N LEU A 20 38.65 27.40 21.07
CA LEU A 20 37.72 27.43 19.94
C LEU A 20 37.91 26.21 19.03
N SER A 21 39.16 25.85 18.70
CA SER A 21 39.47 24.65 17.89
C SER A 21 38.87 23.39 18.49
N LYS A 22 39.08 23.13 19.78
CA LYS A 22 38.52 21.94 20.44
C LYS A 22 37.00 21.86 20.37
N ARG A 23 36.31 23.01 20.47
CA ARG A 23 34.84 23.05 20.38
C ARG A 23 34.34 22.80 18.96
N LEU A 24 35.06 23.33 17.96
CA LEU A 24 34.75 23.06 16.55
C LEU A 24 35.00 21.58 16.19
N GLU A 25 36.07 20.98 16.70
CA GLU A 25 36.31 19.54 16.55
C GLU A 25 35.18 18.71 17.16
N THR A 26 34.66 19.12 18.32
CA THR A 26 33.52 18.43 18.96
C THR A 26 32.24 18.54 18.12
N LEU A 27 31.95 19.73 17.58
CA LEU A 27 30.80 19.93 16.70
C LEU A 27 30.95 19.14 15.39
N HIS A 28 32.14 19.13 14.79
CA HIS A 28 32.42 18.35 13.59
C HIS A 28 32.31 16.84 13.84
N ALA A 29 32.79 16.35 14.99
CA ALA A 29 32.64 14.96 15.39
C ALA A 29 31.16 14.59 15.60
N GLY A 30 30.37 15.46 16.23
CA GLY A 30 28.93 15.28 16.38
C GLY A 30 28.19 15.24 15.05
N ALA A 31 28.53 16.14 14.12
CA ALA A 31 27.97 16.14 12.76
C ALA A 31 28.33 14.85 12.00
N ARG A 32 29.56 14.35 12.12
CA ARG A 32 29.95 13.06 11.53
C ARG A 32 29.19 11.87 12.13
N ALA A 33 29.03 11.84 13.45
CA ALA A 33 28.24 10.81 14.13
C ALA A 33 26.77 10.85 13.66
N PHE A 34 26.23 12.05 13.48
CA PHE A 34 24.89 12.29 12.98
C PHE A 34 24.70 11.75 11.55
N THR A 35 25.63 12.04 10.64
CA THR A 35 25.60 11.50 9.27
C THR A 35 25.83 9.99 9.22
N ALA A 36 26.43 9.40 10.26
CA ALA A 36 26.60 7.96 10.41
C ALA A 36 25.38 7.25 11.04
N GLY A 37 24.25 7.95 11.21
CA GLY A 37 23.02 7.40 11.75
C GLY A 37 22.94 7.41 13.28
N GLN A 38 23.92 7.97 13.98
CA GLN A 38 23.91 8.06 15.46
C GLN A 38 23.13 9.30 15.92
N LEU A 39 21.84 9.35 15.58
CA LEU A 39 20.97 10.49 15.92
C LEU A 39 20.81 10.70 17.42
N GLY A 40 21.12 9.71 18.26
CA GLY A 40 21.10 9.80 19.72
C GLY A 40 22.30 10.55 20.33
N HIS A 41 23.35 10.84 19.55
CA HIS A 41 24.47 11.63 20.04
C HIS A 41 24.04 13.06 20.36
N ARG A 42 24.50 13.60 21.49
CA ARG A 42 24.21 14.97 21.92
C ARG A 42 25.48 15.71 22.23
N LEU A 43 25.58 16.93 21.73
CA LEU A 43 26.70 17.81 21.98
C LEU A 43 26.58 18.44 23.37
N PRO A 44 27.70 18.54 24.12
CA PRO A 44 27.68 19.15 25.44
C PRO A 44 27.48 20.66 25.34
N VAL A 45 26.33 21.16 25.80
CA VAL A 45 26.03 22.58 25.90
C VAL A 45 26.46 23.08 27.29
N ARG A 46 27.52 23.89 27.35
CA ARG A 46 28.05 24.41 28.64
C ARG A 46 28.01 25.92 28.79
N HIS A 47 27.75 26.68 27.73
CA HIS A 47 27.90 28.14 27.74
C HIS A 47 26.88 28.84 26.85
N ARG A 48 26.42 30.03 27.26
CA ARG A 48 25.54 30.92 26.48
C ARG A 48 26.33 31.78 25.48
N ASP A 49 27.26 31.16 24.77
CA ASP A 49 28.02 31.82 23.70
C ASP A 49 27.50 31.38 22.31
N PRO A 50 27.95 31.99 21.20
CA PRO A 50 27.48 31.61 19.87
C PRO A 50 27.68 30.13 19.52
N ILE A 51 28.75 29.50 20.04
CA ILE A 51 29.02 28.08 19.79
C ILE A 51 28.04 27.21 20.58
N GLY A 52 27.75 27.58 21.84
CA GLY A 52 26.76 26.90 22.66
C GLY A 52 25.37 26.91 22.02
N ARG A 53 24.92 28.05 21.47
CA ARG A 53 23.64 28.13 20.73
C ARG A 53 23.62 27.24 19.49
N LEU A 54 24.74 27.09 18.80
CA LEU A 54 24.85 26.18 17.66
C LEU A 54 24.77 24.71 18.10
N GLN A 55 25.36 24.36 19.24
CA GLN A 55 25.25 23.03 19.83
C GLN A 55 23.81 22.73 20.28
N GLU A 56 23.11 23.71 20.85
CA GLU A 56 21.68 23.61 21.20
C GLU A 56 20.82 23.36 19.94
N ALA A 57 20.99 24.18 18.91
CA ALA A 57 20.26 24.03 17.65
C ALA A 57 20.52 22.67 16.99
N PHE A 58 21.78 22.20 17.02
CA PHE A 58 22.15 20.87 16.54
C PHE A 58 21.43 19.76 17.32
N ASN A 59 21.41 19.84 18.65
CA ASN A 59 20.72 18.86 19.49
C ASN A 59 19.21 18.83 19.22
N GLN A 60 18.60 20.01 19.04
CA GLN A 60 17.16 20.12 18.72
C GLN A 60 16.82 19.53 17.34
N MET A 61 17.69 19.77 16.35
CA MET A 61 17.57 19.13 15.04
C MET A 61 17.68 17.61 15.15
N ALA A 62 18.64 17.11 15.95
CA ALA A 62 18.83 15.68 16.14
C ALA A 62 17.63 15.00 16.83
N GLU A 63 17.07 15.64 17.84
CA GLU A 63 15.83 15.19 18.49
C GLU A 63 14.64 15.17 17.53
N THR A 64 14.48 16.23 16.73
CA THR A 64 13.40 16.31 15.73
C THR A 64 13.50 15.17 14.70
N LEU A 65 14.71 14.90 14.21
CA LEU A 65 14.93 13.85 13.21
C LEU A 65 14.74 12.45 13.80
N GLN A 66 15.21 12.22 15.03
CA GLN A 66 14.98 10.97 15.75
C GLN A 66 13.48 10.71 15.98
N SER A 67 12.71 11.74 16.35
CA SER A 67 11.25 11.62 16.49
C SER A 67 10.59 11.31 15.15
N LYS A 68 11.00 11.99 14.07
CA LYS A 68 10.45 11.75 12.74
C LYS A 68 10.75 10.35 12.22
N GLU A 69 11.95 9.82 12.47
CA GLU A 69 12.30 8.45 12.10
C GLU A 69 11.41 7.44 12.83
N ALA A 70 11.20 7.63 14.14
CA ALA A 70 10.31 6.78 14.92
C ALA A 70 8.85 6.85 14.42
N ASP A 71 8.37 8.04 14.05
CA ASP A 71 7.02 8.21 13.50
C ASP A 71 6.88 7.59 12.12
N ILE A 72 7.88 7.76 11.24
CA ILE A 72 7.92 7.10 9.93
C ILE A 72 7.86 5.59 10.10
N GLN A 73 8.64 5.01 11.02
CA GLN A 73 8.62 3.58 11.26
C GLN A 73 7.23 3.10 11.71
N ARG A 74 6.60 3.81 12.66
CA ARG A 74 5.23 3.49 13.10
C ARG A 74 4.21 3.60 11.96
N HIS A 75 4.38 4.57 11.07
CA HIS A 75 3.50 4.72 9.90
C HIS A 75 3.68 3.57 8.92
N ILE A 76 4.92 3.12 8.67
CA ILE A 76 5.21 1.94 7.85
C ILE A 76 4.56 0.70 8.44
N ASP A 77 4.71 0.48 9.74
CA ASP A 77 4.14 -0.69 10.42
C ASP A 77 2.60 -0.70 10.31
N ARG A 78 1.95 0.45 10.53
CA ARG A 78 0.49 0.60 10.37
C ARG A 78 0.03 0.41 8.93
N LEU A 79 0.79 0.92 7.96
CA LEU A 79 0.46 0.72 6.54
C LEU A 79 0.53 -0.77 6.19
N ASN A 80 1.59 -1.46 6.63
CA ASN A 80 1.75 -2.89 6.38
C ASN A 80 0.61 -3.71 7.00
N GLU A 81 0.21 -3.40 8.23
CA GLU A 81 -0.95 -4.03 8.88
C GLU A 81 -2.23 -3.79 8.07
N SER A 82 -2.52 -2.54 7.70
CA SER A 82 -3.71 -2.21 6.90
C SER A 82 -3.71 -2.86 5.53
N VAL A 83 -2.56 -3.01 4.88
CA VAL A 83 -2.43 -3.71 3.59
C VAL A 83 -2.73 -5.20 3.77
N ASN A 84 -2.18 -5.82 4.81
CA ASN A 84 -2.43 -7.24 5.10
C ASN A 84 -3.92 -7.50 5.39
N ASP A 85 -4.57 -6.64 6.17
CA ASP A 85 -6.00 -6.74 6.47
C ASP A 85 -6.84 -6.59 5.21
N ALA A 86 -6.52 -5.61 4.36
CA ALA A 86 -7.20 -5.40 3.09
C ALA A 86 -7.04 -6.61 2.14
N GLN A 87 -5.84 -7.19 2.08
CA GLN A 87 -5.59 -8.39 1.28
C GLN A 87 -6.34 -9.61 1.82
N ALA A 88 -6.39 -9.80 3.14
CA ALA A 88 -7.14 -10.88 3.77
C ALA A 88 -8.64 -10.74 3.49
N ALA A 89 -9.19 -9.53 3.63
CA ALA A 89 -10.58 -9.23 3.32
C ALA A 89 -10.90 -9.50 1.84
N ASN A 90 -10.01 -9.11 0.92
CA ASN A 90 -10.21 -9.35 -0.51
C ASN A 90 -10.22 -10.86 -0.83
N ARG A 91 -9.29 -11.64 -0.25
CA ARG A 91 -9.29 -13.11 -0.41
C ARG A 91 -10.57 -13.73 0.12
N ALA A 92 -11.02 -13.34 1.31
CA ALA A 92 -12.26 -13.83 1.90
C ALA A 92 -13.49 -13.46 1.05
N LYS A 93 -13.52 -12.26 0.46
CA LYS A 93 -14.56 -11.83 -0.49
C LYS A 93 -14.59 -12.74 -1.72
N THR A 94 -13.43 -13.00 -2.34
CA THR A 94 -13.33 -13.85 -3.54
C THR A 94 -13.75 -15.28 -3.25
N GLU A 95 -13.30 -15.86 -2.13
CA GLU A 95 -13.69 -17.21 -1.70
C GLU A 95 -15.19 -17.31 -1.42
N PHE A 96 -15.74 -16.33 -0.70
CA PHE A 96 -17.17 -16.27 -0.44
C PHE A 96 -17.98 -16.23 -1.73
N LEU A 97 -17.63 -15.37 -2.68
CA LEU A 97 -18.34 -15.25 -3.96
C LEU A 97 -18.22 -16.52 -4.80
N ALA A 98 -17.04 -17.15 -4.84
CA ALA A 98 -16.84 -18.43 -5.50
C ALA A 98 -17.79 -19.51 -4.95
N ASN A 99 -17.85 -19.65 -3.62
CA ASN A 99 -18.73 -20.61 -2.96
C ASN A 99 -20.21 -20.31 -3.23
N MET A 100 -20.62 -19.06 -3.07
CA MET A 100 -21.99 -18.64 -3.34
C MET A 100 -22.42 -18.90 -4.79
N SER A 101 -21.54 -18.65 -5.76
CA SER A 101 -21.85 -18.91 -7.17
C SER A 101 -22.09 -20.41 -7.43
N HIS A 102 -21.29 -21.29 -6.83
CA HIS A 102 -21.53 -22.74 -6.93
C HIS A 102 -22.86 -23.15 -6.28
N GLU A 103 -23.17 -22.60 -5.10
CA GLU A 103 -24.43 -22.87 -4.39
C GLU A 103 -25.66 -22.31 -5.09
N ILE A 104 -25.53 -21.20 -5.83
CA ILE A 104 -26.61 -20.59 -6.62
C ILE A 104 -26.77 -21.29 -7.97
N ARG A 105 -25.68 -21.67 -8.63
CA ARG A 105 -25.71 -22.32 -9.95
C ARG A 105 -26.46 -23.65 -9.92
N THR A 106 -26.26 -24.45 -8.87
CA THR A 106 -26.89 -25.78 -8.75
C THR A 106 -28.42 -25.72 -8.77
N PRO A 107 -29.11 -24.94 -7.92
CA PRO A 107 -30.57 -24.83 -7.95
C PRO A 107 -31.07 -24.12 -9.21
N ILE A 108 -30.37 -23.11 -9.74
CA ILE A 108 -30.80 -22.46 -11.00
C ILE A 108 -30.76 -23.44 -12.17
N ASN A 109 -29.69 -24.23 -12.30
CA ASN A 109 -29.60 -25.25 -13.33
C ASN A 109 -30.70 -26.31 -13.18
N GLY A 110 -31.07 -26.64 -11.94
CA GLY A 110 -32.24 -27.48 -11.66
C GLY A 110 -33.53 -26.87 -12.20
N VAL A 111 -33.82 -25.62 -11.84
CA VAL A 111 -34.99 -24.87 -12.32
C VAL A 111 -35.01 -24.79 -13.84
N LEU A 112 -33.88 -24.43 -14.47
CA LEU A 112 -33.76 -24.36 -15.93
C LEU A 112 -34.03 -25.71 -16.59
N GLY A 113 -33.47 -26.81 -16.09
CA GLY A 113 -33.74 -28.14 -16.62
C GLY A 113 -35.20 -28.56 -16.47
N MET A 114 -35.85 -28.20 -15.36
CA MET A 114 -37.28 -28.46 -15.16
C MET A 114 -38.16 -27.59 -16.08
N THR A 115 -37.78 -26.33 -16.29
CA THR A 115 -38.43 -25.43 -17.25
C THR A 115 -38.29 -25.94 -18.68
N GLU A 116 -37.12 -26.45 -19.07
CA GLU A 116 -36.87 -27.04 -20.38
C GLU A 116 -37.73 -28.30 -20.60
N LEU A 117 -37.82 -29.18 -19.60
CA LEU A 117 -38.74 -30.33 -19.65
C LEU A 117 -40.21 -29.89 -19.77
N LEU A 118 -40.64 -28.84 -19.08
CA LEU A 118 -42.00 -28.31 -19.19
C LEU A 118 -42.28 -27.80 -20.60
N LEU A 119 -41.36 -27.03 -21.19
CA LEU A 119 -41.48 -26.50 -22.55
C LEU A 119 -41.60 -27.61 -23.61
N HIS A 120 -40.99 -28.77 -23.37
CA HIS A 120 -41.09 -29.94 -24.25
C HIS A 120 -42.40 -30.75 -24.11
N ASN A 121 -43.25 -30.47 -23.10
CA ASN A 121 -44.42 -31.29 -22.77
C ASN A 121 -45.78 -30.75 -23.25
N GLY A 122 -45.81 -29.84 -24.23
CA GLY A 122 -47.07 -29.37 -24.83
C GLY A 122 -47.91 -28.54 -23.86
N LEU A 123 -47.37 -27.38 -23.46
CA LEU A 123 -48.03 -26.42 -22.58
C LEU A 123 -49.12 -25.63 -23.33
N ASP A 124 -50.10 -25.10 -22.60
CA ASP A 124 -50.95 -24.03 -23.12
C ASP A 124 -50.15 -22.72 -23.28
N GLU A 125 -50.66 -21.80 -24.10
CA GLU A 125 -49.97 -20.57 -24.51
C GLU A 125 -49.55 -19.67 -23.32
N GLU A 126 -50.34 -19.66 -22.25
CA GLU A 126 -50.04 -18.88 -21.05
C GLU A 126 -48.95 -19.54 -20.20
N SER A 127 -49.04 -20.85 -19.97
CA SER A 127 -48.01 -21.63 -19.28
C SER A 127 -46.67 -21.62 -20.01
N GLU A 128 -46.68 -21.69 -21.35
CA GLU A 128 -45.46 -21.58 -22.16
C GLU A 128 -44.80 -20.20 -22.01
N ARG A 129 -45.60 -19.12 -22.03
CA ARG A 129 -45.09 -17.76 -21.81
C ARG A 129 -44.42 -17.62 -20.44
N PHE A 130 -45.01 -18.19 -19.38
CA PHE A 130 -44.39 -18.18 -18.05
C PHE A 130 -43.12 -19.03 -17.99
N ALA A 131 -43.12 -20.23 -18.59
CA ALA A 131 -41.93 -21.07 -18.64
C ALA A 131 -40.76 -20.37 -19.37
N ARG A 132 -41.01 -19.75 -20.53
CA ARG A 132 -39.99 -18.96 -21.24
C ARG A 132 -39.48 -17.76 -20.42
N ALA A 133 -40.35 -17.12 -19.64
CA ALA A 133 -39.95 -16.02 -18.75
C ALA A 133 -39.04 -16.51 -17.61
N ILE A 134 -39.34 -17.68 -17.02
CA ILE A 134 -38.49 -18.32 -16.00
C ILE A 134 -37.13 -18.69 -16.60
N GLU A 135 -37.11 -19.29 -17.79
CA GLU A 135 -35.88 -19.68 -18.48
C GLU A 135 -34.98 -18.46 -18.74
N SER A 136 -35.54 -17.41 -19.35
CA SER A 136 -34.82 -16.17 -19.65
C SER A 136 -34.26 -15.51 -18.37
N SER A 137 -35.06 -15.47 -17.30
CA SER A 137 -34.63 -14.91 -16.01
C SER A 137 -33.52 -15.73 -15.36
N GLY A 138 -33.61 -17.06 -15.41
CA GLY A 138 -32.59 -17.97 -14.89
C GLY A 138 -31.26 -17.84 -15.64
N ARG A 139 -31.30 -17.77 -16.98
CA ARG A 139 -30.11 -17.52 -17.81
C ARG A 139 -29.48 -16.16 -17.51
N THR A 140 -30.30 -15.12 -17.37
CA THR A 140 -29.83 -13.77 -16.99
C THR A 140 -29.16 -13.77 -15.62
N LEU A 141 -29.73 -14.47 -14.64
CA LEU A 141 -29.16 -14.56 -13.30
C LEU A 141 -27.81 -15.30 -13.29
N LEU A 142 -27.66 -16.37 -14.09
CA LEU A 142 -26.38 -17.07 -14.25
C LEU A 142 -25.32 -16.17 -14.88
N ALA A 143 -25.68 -15.36 -15.89
CA ALA A 143 -24.77 -14.41 -16.50
C ALA A 143 -24.26 -13.39 -15.46
N VAL A 144 -25.17 -12.77 -14.70
CA VAL A 144 -24.82 -11.83 -13.63
C VAL A 144 -23.94 -12.48 -12.55
N CYS A 145 -24.24 -13.73 -12.16
CA CYS A 145 -23.39 -14.46 -11.21
C CYS A 145 -21.97 -14.69 -11.74
N ASN A 146 -21.83 -15.02 -13.02
CA ASN A 146 -20.52 -15.19 -13.65
C ASN A 146 -19.77 -13.85 -13.73
N ASP A 147 -20.44 -12.77 -14.15
CA ASP A 147 -19.82 -11.44 -14.23
C ASP A 147 -19.28 -10.96 -12.88
N ILE A 148 -20.03 -11.20 -11.79
CA ILE A 148 -19.61 -10.87 -10.42
C ILE A 148 -18.37 -11.68 -10.00
N LEU A 149 -18.33 -12.96 -10.37
CA LEU A 149 -17.16 -13.80 -10.09
C LEU A 149 -15.93 -13.33 -10.86
N ASP A 150 -16.08 -13.05 -12.15
CA ASP A 150 -14.98 -12.64 -13.02
C ASP A 150 -14.40 -11.30 -12.55
N LEU A 151 -15.26 -10.33 -12.22
CA LEU A 151 -14.83 -9.08 -11.59
C LEU A 151 -14.04 -9.33 -10.28
N SER A 152 -14.52 -10.25 -9.44
CA SER A 152 -13.86 -10.57 -8.17
C SER A 152 -12.51 -11.28 -8.34
N ARG A 153 -12.33 -12.07 -9.41
CA ARG A 153 -11.03 -12.66 -9.77
C ARG A 153 -10.07 -11.61 -10.30
N ILE A 154 -10.56 -10.66 -11.10
CA ILE A 154 -9.77 -9.53 -11.60
C ILE A 154 -9.26 -8.67 -10.44
N GLU A 155 -10.14 -8.29 -9.51
CA GLU A 155 -9.79 -7.50 -8.31
C GLU A 155 -8.78 -8.24 -7.40
N ALA A 156 -8.80 -9.57 -7.38
CA ALA A 156 -7.85 -10.39 -6.64
C ALA A 156 -6.54 -10.67 -7.41
N GLY A 157 -6.41 -10.21 -8.66
CA GLY A 157 -5.26 -10.50 -9.51
C GLY A 157 -5.15 -11.97 -9.95
N GLN A 158 -6.26 -12.70 -9.96
CA GLN A 158 -6.35 -14.14 -10.27
C GLN A 158 -6.84 -14.42 -11.71
N LEU A 159 -6.86 -13.41 -12.59
CA LEU A 159 -7.21 -13.61 -13.99
C LEU A 159 -6.01 -14.20 -14.75
N ASP A 160 -6.16 -15.43 -15.23
CA ASP A 160 -5.19 -16.05 -16.12
C ASP A 160 -5.67 -15.89 -17.56
N LEU A 161 -4.81 -15.37 -18.43
CA LEU A 161 -5.14 -15.12 -19.84
C LEU A 161 -4.51 -16.21 -20.69
N ASP A 162 -5.34 -17.03 -21.33
CA ASP A 162 -4.87 -18.01 -22.30
C ASP A 162 -4.70 -17.34 -23.66
N LEU A 163 -3.45 -17.22 -24.12
CA LEU A 163 -3.09 -16.60 -25.38
C LEU A 163 -3.02 -17.66 -26.47
N ILE A 164 -4.13 -17.84 -27.18
CA ILE A 164 -4.23 -18.75 -28.33
C ILE A 164 -4.21 -17.98 -29.67
N PRO A 165 -3.61 -18.53 -30.73
CA PRO A 165 -3.75 -17.98 -32.07
C PRO A 165 -5.21 -18.06 -32.52
N ILE A 166 -5.76 -16.94 -32.96
CA ILE A 166 -7.14 -16.81 -33.45
C ILE A 166 -7.13 -16.27 -34.88
N ASP A 167 -7.97 -16.86 -35.74
CA ASP A 167 -8.27 -16.27 -37.05
C ASP A 167 -9.32 -15.17 -36.87
N LEU A 168 -8.87 -13.92 -37.00
CA LEU A 168 -9.71 -12.74 -36.86
C LEU A 168 -10.87 -12.71 -37.86
N ARG A 169 -10.73 -13.34 -39.04
CA ARG A 169 -11.82 -13.40 -40.03
C ARG A 169 -12.93 -14.32 -39.56
N GLU A 170 -12.58 -15.52 -39.12
CA GLU A 170 -13.52 -16.51 -38.60
C GLU A 170 -14.28 -15.97 -37.39
N LEU A 171 -13.57 -15.32 -36.45
CA LEU A 171 -14.19 -14.71 -35.26
C LEU A 171 -15.22 -13.63 -35.61
N VAL A 172 -14.93 -12.77 -36.60
CA VAL A 172 -15.83 -11.68 -37.00
C VAL A 172 -17.03 -12.19 -37.81
N GLU A 173 -16.83 -13.23 -38.63
CA GLU A 173 -17.92 -13.89 -39.36
C GLU A 173 -18.90 -14.58 -38.39
N ASP A 174 -18.40 -15.30 -37.37
CA ASP A 174 -19.21 -15.92 -36.32
C ASP A 174 -20.04 -14.90 -35.51
N MET A 175 -19.47 -13.72 -35.22
CA MET A 175 -20.20 -12.65 -34.50
C MET A 175 -21.31 -11.99 -35.33
N GLY A 176 -21.26 -12.09 -36.66
CA GLY A 176 -22.29 -11.54 -37.56
C GLY A 176 -23.51 -12.45 -37.72
N GLU A 177 -23.40 -13.73 -37.33
CA GLU A 177 -24.46 -14.73 -37.44
C GLU A 177 -25.24 -14.98 -36.12
N MET A 178 -24.78 -14.42 -34.99
CA MET A 178 -25.49 -14.41 -33.69
C MET A 178 -26.46 -13.23 -33.56
#